data_AF-R9KDZ1-F1
#
_entry.id   AF-R9KDZ1-F1
#
_cell.length_a   1.000
_cell.length_b   1.000
_cell.length_c   1.000
_cell.angle_alpha   90.00
_cell.angle_beta   90.00
_cell.angle_gamma   90.00
#
_symmetry.space_group_name_H-M   'P 1'
#
loop_
_entity.id
_entity.type
_entity.pdbx_description
1 polymer ?
#
loop_
_entity_poly.entity_id
_entity_poly.type
_entity_poly.pdbx_seq_one_letter_code
_entity_poly.pdbx_strand_id
1 'polypeptide(L)'
;MSEEQLAAMWKAEIEKSLAEEQGLRERLRPVEFPSDLWQVFRGAYGDVREDVAFLFCPKDLLPEMQKLRRLDFEDKDAEQINFDNLCENLSHQLSFNSATYLVMPYFLLFYEKKRKEQDFQWQMKVLENAGSILSTDFPENTGGTDGISADILESYQLSIELFRERAKEFLRENMETLKQQDPMELLYFCTGLLALFGNAEDAFQMLVGSWEQAPVACLNCGYFDEEMEAEGFYEEMEDGGEEPEGSCCGPVVKERVTPAASVLGQWDGEDFENTYLWFSNLAHELGMEGAWKIPYYYGTYTCPECGSKGLLMDWVKKCQF
;
A
#
# COMPACT_ATOMS: atom_id res chain seq x y z
N MET A 1 -5.11 33.51 20.51
CA MET A 1 -4.61 32.60 21.57
C MET A 1 -3.10 32.58 21.50
N SER A 2 -2.41 32.39 22.62
CA SER A 2 -0.97 32.09 22.59
C SER A 2 -0.73 30.68 22.02
N GLU A 3 0.49 30.38 21.59
CA GLU A 3 0.89 29.03 21.15
C GLU A 3 0.65 27.97 22.23
N GLU A 4 0.96 28.29 23.49
CA GLU A 4 0.69 27.39 24.63
C GLU A 4 -0.82 27.09 24.80
N GLN A 5 -1.68 28.09 24.57
CA GLN A 5 -3.13 27.89 24.64
C GLN A 5 -3.64 27.03 23.48
N LEU A 6 -3.07 27.18 22.28
CA LEU A 6 -3.41 26.35 21.11
C LEU A 6 -2.97 24.90 21.33
N ALA A 7 -1.73 24.68 21.78
CA ALA A 7 -1.21 23.35 22.08
C ALA A 7 -2.04 22.62 23.15
N ALA A 8 -2.44 23.33 24.22
CA ALA A 8 -3.30 22.76 25.25
C ALA A 8 -4.70 22.40 24.72
N MET A 9 -5.26 23.22 23.83
CA MET A 9 -6.54 22.95 23.18
C MET A 9 -6.45 21.72 22.26
N TRP A 10 -5.44 21.66 21.38
CA TRP A 10 -5.23 20.50 20.51
C TRP A 10 -5.06 19.22 21.32
N LYS A 11 -4.22 19.24 22.36
CA LYS A 11 -4.04 18.08 23.23
C LYS A 11 -5.35 17.61 23.85
N ALA A 12 -6.21 18.53 24.30
CA ALA A 12 -7.49 18.19 24.91
C ALA A 12 -8.46 17.54 23.90
N GLU A 13 -8.55 18.09 22.68
CA GLU A 13 -9.44 17.54 21.64
C GLU A 13 -8.93 16.20 21.09
N ILE A 14 -7.61 16.06 20.92
CA ILE A 14 -6.98 14.80 20.50
C ILE A 14 -7.25 13.68 21.51
N GLU A 15 -7.03 13.94 22.81
CA GLU A 15 -7.31 12.93 23.85
C GLU A 15 -8.81 12.60 23.96
N LYS A 16 -9.68 13.60 23.73
CA LYS A 16 -11.12 13.37 23.68
C LYS A 16 -11.50 12.44 22.52
N SER A 17 -10.96 12.66 21.32
CA SER A 17 -11.21 11.78 20.17
C SER A 17 -10.64 10.38 20.40
N LEU A 18 -9.43 10.25 20.96
CA LEU A 18 -8.85 8.95 21.29
C LEU A 18 -9.64 8.18 22.36
N ALA A 19 -10.29 8.87 23.29
CA ALA A 19 -11.14 8.25 24.30
C ALA A 19 -12.38 7.58 23.71
N GLU A 20 -12.83 7.97 22.51
CA GLU A 20 -13.95 7.30 21.81
C GLU A 20 -13.59 5.89 21.35
N GLU A 21 -12.28 5.60 21.22
CA GLU A 21 -11.71 4.29 20.88
C GLU A 21 -10.99 3.61 22.06
N GLN A 22 -11.30 4.00 23.30
CA GLN A 22 -10.55 3.57 24.49
C GLN A 22 -10.37 2.05 24.60
N GLY A 23 -11.42 1.27 24.31
CA GLY A 23 -11.35 -0.20 24.39
C GLY A 23 -10.34 -0.81 23.41
N LEU A 24 -10.24 -0.26 22.20
CA LEU A 24 -9.24 -0.69 21.23
C LEU A 24 -7.85 -0.14 21.58
N ARG A 25 -7.77 1.13 22.03
CA ARG A 25 -6.53 1.76 22.48
C ARG A 25 -5.87 0.98 23.61
N GLU A 26 -6.64 0.51 24.60
CA GLU A 26 -6.15 -0.33 25.70
C GLU A 26 -5.64 -1.69 25.22
N ARG A 27 -6.31 -2.28 24.23
CA ARG A 27 -5.91 -3.55 23.64
C ARG A 27 -4.60 -3.42 22.86
N LEU A 28 -4.47 -2.37 22.04
CA LEU A 28 -3.30 -2.12 21.21
C LEU A 28 -2.10 -1.61 22.01
N ARG A 29 -2.32 -0.84 23.09
CA ARG A 29 -1.27 -0.18 23.89
C ARG A 29 -0.28 0.61 23.00
N PRO A 30 -0.79 1.53 22.16
CA PRO A 30 0.10 2.32 21.30
C PRO A 30 1.05 3.17 22.14
N VAL A 31 2.26 3.44 21.62
CA VAL A 31 3.24 4.28 22.30
C VAL A 31 2.67 5.70 22.47
N GLU A 32 2.67 6.19 23.71
CA GLU A 32 2.11 7.51 24.03
C GLU A 32 2.91 8.64 23.37
N PHE A 33 2.23 9.72 22.95
CA PHE A 33 2.86 10.88 22.32
C PHE A 33 4.01 11.53 23.13
N PRO A 34 3.98 11.60 24.47
CA PRO A 34 5.08 12.15 25.24
C PRO A 34 6.37 11.30 25.26
N SER A 35 6.34 10.08 24.71
CA SER A 35 7.49 9.18 24.70
C SER A 35 8.63 9.70 23.82
N ASP A 36 9.87 9.54 24.28
CA ASP A 36 11.07 9.86 23.48
C ASP A 36 11.26 8.92 22.27
N LEU A 37 10.52 7.80 22.23
CA LEU A 37 10.57 6.84 21.13
C LEU A 37 10.21 7.47 19.78
N TRP A 38 9.38 8.52 19.75
CA TRP A 38 9.05 9.25 18.51
C TRP A 38 10.24 9.96 17.86
N GLN A 39 11.31 10.23 18.63
CA GLN A 39 12.56 10.76 18.09
C GLN A 39 13.50 9.65 17.58
N VAL A 40 13.27 8.41 18.00
CA VAL A 40 14.07 7.24 17.64
C VAL A 40 13.49 6.56 16.40
N PHE A 41 12.17 6.32 16.40
CA PHE A 41 11.44 5.72 15.29
C PHE A 41 10.93 6.84 14.38
N ARG A 42 11.55 6.99 13.20
CA ARG A 42 11.37 8.16 12.33
C ARG A 42 10.81 7.77 10.98
N GLY A 43 10.07 8.70 10.38
CA GLY A 43 9.71 8.69 8.97
C GLY A 43 10.84 9.24 8.10
N ALA A 44 10.63 9.22 6.79
CA ALA A 44 11.59 9.71 5.80
C ALA A 44 11.96 11.20 6.01
N TYR A 45 11.03 12.00 6.54
CA TYR A 45 11.22 13.43 6.79
C TYR A 45 11.38 13.77 8.28
N GLY A 46 11.38 12.76 9.16
CA GLY A 46 11.77 12.92 10.56
C GLY A 46 10.74 12.43 11.57
N ASP A 47 10.49 13.24 12.60
CA ASP A 47 9.52 12.91 13.65
C ASP A 47 8.11 13.09 13.08
N VAL A 48 7.27 12.05 13.19
CA VAL A 48 5.90 12.02 12.65
C VAL A 48 4.83 12.14 13.74
N ARG A 49 5.22 12.35 15.00
CA ARG A 49 4.32 12.36 16.15
C ARG A 49 3.17 13.34 15.98
N GLU A 50 3.46 14.54 15.47
CA GLU A 50 2.45 15.57 15.26
C GLU A 50 1.47 15.17 14.16
N ASP A 51 1.96 14.63 13.05
CA ASP A 51 1.11 14.13 11.96
C ASP A 51 0.15 13.05 12.47
N VAL A 52 0.63 12.13 13.31
CA VAL A 52 -0.19 11.08 13.94
C VAL A 52 -1.20 11.66 14.91
N ALA A 53 -0.79 12.60 15.76
CA ALA A 53 -1.67 13.23 16.74
C ALA A 53 -2.80 14.01 16.04
N PHE A 54 -2.51 14.67 14.92
CA PHE A 54 -3.47 15.45 14.16
C PHE A 54 -4.50 14.62 13.38
N LEU A 55 -4.31 13.31 13.22
CA LEU A 55 -5.40 12.41 12.77
C LEU A 55 -6.64 12.46 13.69
N PHE A 56 -6.44 12.81 14.95
CA PHE A 56 -7.49 12.84 15.98
C PHE A 56 -7.89 14.28 16.35
N CYS A 57 -7.35 15.28 15.67
CA CYS A 57 -7.72 16.67 15.85
C CYS A 57 -8.97 16.99 15.00
N PRO A 58 -9.97 17.71 15.54
CA PRO A 58 -11.09 18.19 14.73
C PRO A 58 -10.61 19.00 13.53
N LYS A 59 -11.17 18.73 12.35
CA LYS A 59 -10.78 19.37 11.09
C LYS A 59 -10.73 20.90 11.15
N ASP A 60 -11.69 21.52 11.82
CA ASP A 60 -11.78 22.99 11.95
C ASP A 60 -10.71 23.59 12.88
N LEU A 61 -9.97 22.74 13.61
CA LEU A 61 -8.89 23.14 14.51
C LEU A 61 -7.51 22.79 13.98
N LEU A 62 -7.41 22.07 12.85
CA LEU A 62 -6.13 21.76 12.24
C LEU A 62 -5.43 23.05 11.79
N PRO A 63 -4.12 23.18 12.04
CA PRO A 63 -3.34 24.26 11.45
C PRO A 63 -3.30 24.13 9.93
N GLU A 64 -2.95 25.22 9.25
CA GLU A 64 -2.68 25.17 7.81
C GLU A 64 -1.50 24.24 7.55
N MET A 65 -1.72 23.21 6.74
CA MET A 65 -0.74 22.19 6.42
C MET A 65 -0.10 22.47 5.06
N GLN A 66 1.21 22.19 4.95
CA GLN A 66 1.91 22.23 3.68
C GLN A 66 2.10 20.82 3.13
N LYS A 67 1.80 20.62 1.84
CA LYS A 67 2.04 19.33 1.18
C LYS A 67 3.52 19.02 1.08
N LEU A 68 3.92 17.81 1.46
CA LEU A 68 5.26 17.28 1.16
C LEU A 68 5.41 16.97 -0.33
N ARG A 69 4.39 16.35 -0.95
CA ARG A 69 4.35 16.05 -2.38
C ARG A 69 4.08 17.32 -3.19
N ARG A 70 5.15 17.97 -3.65
CA ARG A 70 5.07 19.24 -4.41
C ARG A 70 4.44 19.12 -5.80
N LEU A 71 4.39 17.92 -6.36
CA LEU A 71 3.80 17.63 -7.68
C LEU A 71 2.35 17.13 -7.59
N ASP A 72 1.80 17.05 -6.38
CA ASP A 72 0.37 16.87 -6.18
C ASP A 72 -0.31 18.24 -6.31
N PHE A 73 -1.03 18.42 -7.43
CA PHE A 73 -1.73 19.66 -7.77
C PHE A 73 -3.19 19.70 -7.30
N GLU A 74 -3.70 18.66 -6.62
CA GLU A 74 -5.10 18.60 -6.21
C GLU A 74 -5.39 19.51 -5.02
N ASP A 75 -6.46 20.31 -5.04
CA ASP A 75 -6.82 21.08 -3.85
C ASP A 75 -7.33 20.16 -2.74
N LYS A 76 -6.61 20.13 -1.62
CA LYS A 76 -6.85 19.26 -0.47
C LYS A 76 -6.98 20.07 0.81
N ASP A 77 -7.85 19.65 1.71
CA ASP A 77 -7.96 20.26 3.03
C ASP A 77 -6.84 19.81 3.97
N ALA A 78 -6.73 20.46 5.14
CA ALA A 78 -5.68 20.18 6.11
C ALA A 78 -5.70 18.75 6.66
N GLU A 79 -6.88 18.12 6.76
CA GLU A 79 -7.00 16.73 7.24
C GLU A 79 -6.40 15.76 6.21
N GLN A 80 -6.74 15.96 4.94
CA GLN A 80 -6.19 15.18 3.83
C GLN A 80 -4.68 15.40 3.69
N ILE A 81 -4.20 16.64 3.75
CA ILE A 81 -2.77 16.94 3.65
C ILE A 81 -1.98 16.31 4.80
N ASN A 82 -2.50 16.36 6.03
CA ASN A 82 -1.87 15.73 7.19
C ASN A 82 -1.74 14.21 7.00
N PHE A 83 -2.82 13.55 6.56
CA PHE A 83 -2.81 12.12 6.28
C PHE A 83 -1.84 11.75 5.16
N ASP A 84 -1.84 12.49 4.05
CA ASP A 84 -0.94 12.24 2.92
C ASP A 84 0.53 12.43 3.31
N ASN A 85 0.84 13.46 4.11
CA ASN A 85 2.18 13.71 4.62
C ASN A 85 2.66 12.59 5.56
N LEU A 86 1.76 12.06 6.39
CA LEU A 86 2.07 10.92 7.24
C LEU A 86 2.35 9.68 6.39
N CYS A 87 1.51 9.35 5.42
CA CYS A 87 1.73 8.22 4.52
C CYS A 87 3.06 8.36 3.77
N GLU A 88 3.34 9.57 3.26
CA GLU A 88 4.60 9.88 2.59
C GLU A 88 5.81 9.69 3.52
N ASN A 89 5.72 10.03 4.80
CA ASN A 89 6.79 9.75 5.76
C ASN A 89 7.04 8.25 5.99
N LEU A 90 5.99 7.42 5.88
CA LEU A 90 6.06 6.00 6.23
C LEU A 90 6.56 5.14 5.06
N SER A 91 6.26 5.54 3.83
CA SER A 91 6.57 4.78 2.62
C SER A 91 7.22 5.61 1.50
N HIS A 92 7.90 6.71 1.82
CA HIS A 92 8.64 7.51 0.82
C HIS A 92 9.53 6.62 -0.04
N GLN A 93 9.42 6.75 -1.37
CA GLN A 93 10.16 5.93 -2.33
C GLN A 93 10.05 4.42 -2.06
N LEU A 94 8.90 3.98 -1.52
CA LEU A 94 8.62 2.60 -1.12
C LEU A 94 9.64 2.04 -0.10
N SER A 95 10.31 2.90 0.68
CA SER A 95 11.19 2.46 1.76
C SER A 95 10.38 2.18 3.03
N PHE A 96 10.75 1.14 3.77
CA PHE A 96 10.20 0.91 5.11
C PHE A 96 10.84 1.90 6.11
N ASN A 97 10.00 2.69 6.78
CA ASN A 97 10.47 3.64 7.80
C ASN A 97 10.09 3.14 9.20
N SER A 98 11.01 3.26 10.17
CA SER A 98 10.82 2.67 11.51
C SER A 98 9.64 3.29 12.27
N ALA A 99 9.24 4.53 11.97
CA ALA A 99 8.01 5.11 12.50
C ALA A 99 6.77 4.22 12.27
N THR A 100 6.73 3.41 11.21
CA THR A 100 5.65 2.46 10.91
C THR A 100 5.29 1.57 12.11
N TYR A 101 6.29 1.12 12.89
CA TYR A 101 6.06 0.34 14.11
C TYR A 101 5.20 1.06 15.14
N LEU A 102 5.36 2.39 15.26
CA LEU A 102 4.59 3.21 16.21
C LEU A 102 3.26 3.66 15.62
N VAL A 103 3.18 3.87 14.31
CA VAL A 103 2.02 4.48 13.65
C VAL A 103 0.90 3.49 13.35
N MET A 104 1.20 2.24 12.98
CA MET A 104 0.14 1.28 12.58
C MET A 104 -0.97 1.10 13.63
N PRO A 105 -0.68 1.02 14.94
CA PRO A 105 -1.73 1.04 15.98
C PRO A 105 -2.64 2.27 15.93
N TYR A 106 -2.09 3.47 15.68
CA TYR A 106 -2.87 4.69 15.54
C TYR A 106 -3.65 4.76 14.23
N PHE A 107 -3.09 4.24 13.14
CA PHE A 107 -3.81 4.08 11.88
C PHE A 107 -5.08 3.24 12.08
N LEU A 108 -5.02 2.17 12.86
CA LEU A 108 -6.19 1.33 13.13
C LEU A 108 -7.23 2.07 13.97
N LEU A 109 -6.79 2.84 14.98
CA LEU A 109 -7.69 3.70 15.76
C LEU A 109 -8.37 4.75 14.86
N PHE A 110 -7.63 5.35 13.94
CA PHE A 110 -8.17 6.32 12.99
C PHE A 110 -9.16 5.66 12.02
N TYR A 111 -8.86 4.46 11.50
CA TYR A 111 -9.79 3.67 10.69
C TYR A 111 -11.11 3.42 11.43
N GLU A 112 -11.05 3.01 12.70
CA GLU A 112 -12.25 2.75 13.51
C GLU A 112 -13.11 3.98 13.73
N LYS A 113 -12.48 5.13 13.97
CA LYS A 113 -13.17 6.43 14.01
C LYS A 113 -13.91 6.69 12.71
N LYS A 114 -13.25 6.54 11.56
CA LYS A 114 -13.85 6.73 10.22
C LYS A 114 -14.97 5.73 9.93
N ARG A 115 -14.84 4.49 10.41
CA ARG A 115 -15.90 3.48 10.36
C ARG A 115 -17.14 3.89 11.17
N LYS A 116 -16.97 4.40 12.40
CA LYS A 116 -18.08 4.91 13.22
C LYS A 116 -18.74 6.15 12.61
N GLU A 117 -17.97 6.99 11.93
CA GLU A 117 -18.46 8.12 11.14
C GLU A 117 -19.18 7.67 9.86
N GLN A 118 -19.14 6.37 9.51
CA GLN A 118 -19.65 5.80 8.27
C GLN A 118 -19.03 6.43 7.01
N ASP A 119 -17.78 6.88 7.13
CA ASP A 119 -17.07 7.57 6.07
C ASP A 119 -16.39 6.54 5.15
N PHE A 120 -17.07 6.15 4.08
CA PHE A 120 -16.60 5.16 3.13
C PHE A 120 -15.27 5.57 2.47
N GLN A 121 -15.16 6.82 2.04
CA GLN A 121 -13.99 7.32 1.31
C GLN A 121 -12.75 7.34 2.19
N TRP A 122 -12.89 7.79 3.44
CA TRP A 122 -11.78 7.72 4.39
C TRP A 122 -11.42 6.30 4.79
N GLN A 123 -12.39 5.40 4.96
CA GLN A 123 -12.09 3.99 5.22
C GLN A 123 -11.28 3.37 4.07
N MET A 124 -11.72 3.54 2.81
CA MET A 124 -11.02 3.06 1.63
C MET A 124 -9.59 3.60 1.57
N LYS A 125 -9.42 4.92 1.78
CA LYS A 125 -8.13 5.59 1.74
C LYS A 125 -7.17 5.12 2.82
N VAL A 126 -7.66 4.89 4.05
CA VAL A 126 -6.83 4.36 5.14
C VAL A 126 -6.39 2.93 4.84
N LEU A 127 -7.28 2.08 4.30
CA LEU A 127 -6.94 0.71 3.94
C LEU A 127 -5.92 0.63 2.79
N GLU A 128 -6.11 1.44 1.75
CA GLU A 128 -5.16 1.56 0.64
C GLU A 128 -3.77 1.90 1.16
N ASN A 129 -3.65 3.01 1.91
CA ASN A 129 -2.36 3.50 2.37
C ASN A 129 -1.73 2.59 3.43
N ALA A 130 -2.53 2.00 4.33
CA ALA A 130 -2.05 0.97 5.24
C ALA A 130 -1.43 -0.21 4.45
N GLY A 131 -2.11 -0.67 3.40
CA GLY A 131 -1.59 -1.70 2.50
C GLY A 131 -0.30 -1.27 1.79
N SER A 132 -0.26 -0.08 1.21
CA SER A 132 0.96 0.44 0.55
C SER A 132 2.14 0.54 1.51
N ILE A 133 1.93 1.00 2.75
CA ILE A 133 2.98 1.04 3.78
C ILE A 133 3.43 -0.37 4.14
N LEU A 134 2.49 -1.29 4.39
CA LEU A 134 2.80 -2.68 4.75
C LEU A 134 3.40 -3.49 3.60
N SER A 135 3.23 -3.08 2.35
CA SER A 135 3.94 -3.68 1.21
C SER A 135 5.45 -3.55 1.35
N THR A 136 5.93 -2.54 2.08
CA THR A 136 7.35 -2.31 2.36
C THR A 136 7.89 -3.18 3.51
N ASP A 137 7.01 -3.83 4.29
CA ASP A 137 7.36 -4.59 5.50
C ASP A 137 7.73 -6.06 5.18
N PHE A 138 8.92 -6.25 4.63
CA PHE A 138 9.53 -7.57 4.44
C PHE A 138 11.02 -7.55 4.82
N PRO A 139 11.62 -8.71 5.17
CA PRO A 139 12.94 -8.76 5.82
C PRO A 139 14.04 -7.98 5.09
N GLU A 140 14.07 -8.07 3.77
CA GLU A 140 15.10 -7.44 2.97
C GLU A 140 14.97 -5.91 2.88
N ASN A 141 13.76 -5.37 3.04
CA ASN A 141 13.52 -3.92 3.00
C ASN A 141 13.53 -3.28 4.40
N THR A 142 13.19 -4.04 5.43
CA THR A 142 13.17 -3.59 6.84
C THR A 142 14.55 -3.63 7.50
N GLY A 143 15.44 -4.51 7.05
CA GLY A 143 16.69 -4.83 7.76
C GLY A 143 16.48 -5.64 9.05
N GLY A 144 15.27 -6.15 9.28
CA GLY A 144 14.89 -6.94 10.44
C GLY A 144 14.38 -6.12 11.63
N THR A 145 14.06 -6.82 12.73
CA THR A 145 13.44 -6.25 13.95
C THR A 145 14.42 -6.19 15.13
N ASP A 146 15.72 -6.34 14.88
CA ASP A 146 16.73 -6.40 15.93
C ASP A 146 16.79 -5.08 16.72
N GLY A 147 16.68 -5.18 18.05
CA GLY A 147 16.72 -4.03 18.95
C GLY A 147 15.39 -3.33 19.19
N ILE A 148 14.29 -3.79 18.58
CA ILE A 148 12.93 -3.30 18.85
C ILE A 148 12.37 -4.04 20.08
N SER A 149 11.70 -3.32 20.98
CA SER A 149 11.10 -3.95 22.16
C SER A 149 9.94 -4.88 21.78
N ALA A 150 9.77 -5.96 22.54
CA ALA A 150 8.67 -6.91 22.34
C ALA A 150 7.30 -6.21 22.40
N ASP A 151 7.10 -5.29 23.34
CA ASP A 151 5.83 -4.58 23.49
C ASP A 151 5.45 -3.76 22.23
N ILE A 152 6.42 -3.13 21.56
CA ILE A 152 6.18 -2.39 20.31
C ILE A 152 5.82 -3.36 19.19
N LEU A 153 6.57 -4.46 19.05
CA LEU A 153 6.31 -5.47 18.03
C LEU A 153 4.95 -6.15 18.23
N GLU A 154 4.58 -6.47 19.47
CA GLU A 154 3.27 -7.05 19.79
C GLU A 154 2.13 -6.07 19.44
N SER A 155 2.27 -4.79 19.79
CA SER A 155 1.31 -3.74 19.44
C SER A 155 1.15 -3.61 17.92
N TYR A 156 2.27 -3.55 17.21
CA TYR A 156 2.36 -3.46 15.76
C TYR A 156 1.69 -4.65 15.07
N GLN A 157 2.10 -5.88 15.42
CA GLN A 157 1.57 -7.11 14.84
C GLN A 157 0.06 -7.26 15.10
N LEU A 158 -0.39 -6.95 16.31
CA LEU A 158 -1.81 -6.97 16.65
C LEU A 158 -2.61 -5.95 15.83
N SER A 159 -2.04 -4.76 15.57
CA SER A 159 -2.71 -3.76 14.73
C SER A 159 -2.88 -4.25 13.29
N ILE A 160 -1.89 -4.94 12.72
CA ILE A 160 -1.96 -5.52 11.37
C ILE A 160 -3.01 -6.62 11.30
N GLU A 161 -3.02 -7.53 12.28
CA GLU A 161 -4.01 -8.62 12.35
C GLU A 161 -5.44 -8.05 12.35
N LEU A 162 -5.67 -7.03 13.16
CA LEU A 162 -6.98 -6.38 13.23
C LEU A 162 -7.31 -5.58 11.98
N PHE A 163 -6.35 -4.89 11.38
CA PHE A 163 -6.54 -4.22 10.09
C PHE A 163 -6.96 -5.20 9.01
N ARG A 164 -6.33 -6.38 8.96
CA ARG A 164 -6.67 -7.44 8.03
C ARG A 164 -8.13 -7.86 8.17
N GLU A 165 -8.58 -8.11 9.39
CA GLU A 165 -9.97 -8.50 9.62
C GLU A 165 -10.95 -7.36 9.26
N ARG A 166 -10.60 -6.11 9.57
CA ARG A 166 -11.41 -4.95 9.21
C ARG A 166 -11.51 -4.68 7.72
N ALA A 167 -10.45 -4.90 6.99
CA ALA A 167 -10.46 -4.70 5.56
C ALA A 167 -11.25 -5.80 4.83
N LYS A 168 -11.23 -7.05 5.35
CA LYS A 168 -12.15 -8.11 4.87
C LYS A 168 -13.61 -7.76 5.14
N GLU A 169 -13.93 -7.27 6.34
CA GLU A 169 -15.28 -6.78 6.68
C GLU A 169 -15.71 -5.64 5.74
N PHE A 170 -14.84 -4.66 5.52
CA PHE A 170 -15.09 -3.54 4.61
C PHE A 170 -15.41 -4.00 3.18
N LEU A 171 -14.64 -4.95 2.63
CA LEU A 171 -14.90 -5.52 1.32
C LEU A 171 -16.29 -6.15 1.23
N ARG A 172 -16.66 -7.01 2.19
CA ARG A 172 -17.97 -7.67 2.21
C ARG A 172 -19.13 -6.67 2.28
N GLU A 173 -18.97 -5.66 3.12
CA GLU A 173 -20.02 -4.66 3.37
C GLU A 173 -20.18 -3.66 2.22
N ASN A 174 -19.11 -3.40 1.46
CA ASN A 174 -19.07 -2.29 0.51
C ASN A 174 -18.81 -2.70 -0.95
N MET A 175 -18.86 -3.99 -1.29
CA MET A 175 -18.58 -4.50 -2.65
C MET A 175 -19.34 -3.74 -3.76
N GLU A 176 -20.63 -3.46 -3.56
CA GLU A 176 -21.43 -2.75 -4.56
C GLU A 176 -21.09 -1.26 -4.69
N THR A 177 -20.59 -0.63 -3.62
CA THR A 177 -20.09 0.74 -3.64
C THR A 177 -18.71 0.80 -4.28
N LEU A 178 -17.86 -0.21 -4.04
CA LEU A 178 -16.54 -0.36 -4.63
C LEU A 178 -16.60 -0.47 -6.15
N LYS A 179 -17.56 -1.21 -6.70
CA LYS A 179 -17.82 -1.32 -8.15
C LYS A 179 -18.15 0.01 -8.85
N GLN A 180 -18.42 1.06 -8.08
CA GLN A 180 -18.74 2.40 -8.59
C GLN A 180 -17.56 3.38 -8.50
N GLN A 181 -16.43 2.95 -7.92
CA GLN A 181 -15.24 3.78 -7.81
C GLN A 181 -14.48 3.83 -9.13
N ASP A 182 -13.56 4.78 -9.23
CA ASP A 182 -12.72 4.92 -10.40
C ASP A 182 -11.77 3.70 -10.55
N PRO A 183 -11.64 3.10 -11.75
CA PRO A 183 -10.76 1.96 -12.00
C PRO A 183 -9.29 2.17 -11.59
N MET A 184 -8.76 3.40 -11.70
CA MET A 184 -7.41 3.73 -11.28
C MET A 184 -7.29 3.86 -9.77
N GLU A 185 -8.28 4.41 -9.08
CA GLU A 185 -8.32 4.37 -7.61
C GLU A 185 -8.38 2.91 -7.11
N LEU A 186 -9.17 2.08 -7.79
CA LEU A 186 -9.28 0.66 -7.48
C LEU A 186 -7.97 -0.11 -7.69
N LEU A 187 -7.11 0.32 -8.64
CA LEU A 187 -5.78 -0.28 -8.85
C LEU A 187 -4.94 -0.22 -7.57
N TYR A 188 -4.79 0.97 -6.99
CA TYR A 188 -3.99 1.16 -5.79
C TYR A 188 -4.67 0.57 -4.55
N PHE A 189 -6.00 0.70 -4.44
CA PHE A 189 -6.76 0.07 -3.36
C PHE A 189 -6.59 -1.45 -3.35
N CYS A 190 -6.81 -2.12 -4.49
CA CYS A 190 -6.64 -3.57 -4.61
C CYS A 190 -5.19 -4.00 -4.35
N THR A 191 -4.21 -3.21 -4.81
CA THR A 191 -2.79 -3.46 -4.50
C THR A 191 -2.50 -3.36 -2.99
N GLY A 192 -3.12 -2.41 -2.29
CA GLY A 192 -3.06 -2.32 -0.84
C GLY A 192 -3.68 -3.54 -0.14
N LEU A 193 -4.81 -4.03 -0.63
CA LEU A 193 -5.43 -5.26 -0.12
C LEU A 193 -4.58 -6.51 -0.36
N LEU A 194 -3.88 -6.58 -1.49
CA LEU A 194 -2.89 -7.63 -1.76
C LEU A 194 -1.80 -7.65 -0.68
N ALA A 195 -1.34 -6.48 -0.22
CA ALA A 195 -0.39 -6.41 0.88
C ALA A 195 -0.99 -6.80 2.25
N LEU A 196 -2.24 -6.44 2.51
CA LEU A 196 -2.90 -6.74 3.79
C LEU A 196 -3.23 -8.23 3.97
N PHE A 197 -3.70 -8.91 2.91
CA PHE A 197 -4.22 -10.28 2.99
C PHE A 197 -3.39 -11.33 2.27
N GLY A 198 -2.75 -10.94 1.18
CA GLY A 198 -2.03 -11.83 0.29
C GLY A 198 -0.53 -11.77 0.54
N ASN A 199 0.21 -11.40 -0.51
CA ASN A 199 1.66 -11.32 -0.46
C ASN A 199 2.10 -9.85 -0.54
N ALA A 200 2.65 -9.34 0.57
CA ALA A 200 3.15 -7.96 0.68
C ALA A 200 4.26 -7.65 -0.33
N GLU A 201 5.15 -8.60 -0.58
CA GLU A 201 6.25 -8.44 -1.52
C GLU A 201 5.76 -8.45 -2.99
N ASP A 202 4.69 -9.20 -3.32
CA ASP A 202 4.06 -9.11 -4.65
C ASP A 202 3.49 -7.70 -4.88
N ALA A 203 2.74 -7.18 -3.89
CA ALA A 203 2.21 -5.82 -3.92
C ALA A 203 3.33 -4.78 -4.05
N PHE A 204 4.44 -4.99 -3.34
CA PHE A 204 5.63 -4.15 -3.44
C PHE A 204 6.18 -4.09 -4.87
N GLN A 205 6.38 -5.24 -5.52
CA GLN A 205 6.89 -5.28 -6.89
C GLN A 205 5.95 -4.57 -7.87
N MET A 206 4.63 -4.77 -7.71
CA MET A 206 3.63 -4.09 -8.53
C MET A 206 3.66 -2.57 -8.34
N LEU A 207 3.87 -2.07 -7.12
CA LEU A 207 4.02 -0.64 -6.85
C LEU A 207 5.33 -0.06 -7.39
N VAL A 208 6.46 -0.78 -7.25
CA VAL A 208 7.77 -0.35 -7.78
C VAL A 208 7.70 -0.12 -9.28
N GLY A 209 7.12 -1.08 -10.02
CA GLY A 209 6.93 -0.96 -11.46
C GLY A 209 5.73 -0.09 -11.86
N SER A 210 4.98 0.46 -10.91
CA SER A 210 3.71 1.16 -11.13
C SER A 210 2.73 0.36 -12.01
N TRP A 211 2.75 -0.97 -11.90
CA TRP A 211 2.05 -1.91 -12.78
C TRP A 211 2.44 -1.86 -14.28
N GLU A 212 3.42 -1.04 -14.65
CA GLU A 212 3.87 -0.85 -16.04
C GLU A 212 5.21 -1.51 -16.34
N GLN A 213 6.02 -1.74 -15.31
CA GLN A 213 7.33 -2.35 -15.45
C GLN A 213 7.41 -3.65 -14.64
N ALA A 214 8.14 -4.61 -15.17
CA ALA A 214 8.40 -5.88 -14.51
C ALA A 214 9.83 -6.32 -14.84
N PRO A 215 10.87 -5.61 -14.34
CA PRO A 215 12.25 -6.00 -14.59
C PRO A 215 12.49 -7.43 -14.10
N VAL A 216 13.32 -8.20 -14.80
CA VAL A 216 13.51 -9.64 -14.54
C VAL A 216 14.98 -10.01 -14.39
N ALA A 217 15.30 -10.76 -13.34
CA ALA A 217 16.61 -11.37 -13.13
C ALA A 217 16.51 -12.91 -13.16
N CYS A 218 17.32 -13.56 -14.00
CA CYS A 218 17.39 -15.01 -14.06
C CYS A 218 18.30 -15.59 -12.97
N LEU A 219 17.70 -16.43 -12.12
CA LEU A 219 18.37 -17.12 -11.01
C LEU A 219 19.50 -18.07 -11.41
N ASN A 220 19.55 -18.50 -12.67
CA ASN A 220 20.43 -19.59 -13.11
C ASN A 220 21.63 -19.15 -13.95
N CYS A 221 21.52 -18.04 -14.69
CA CYS A 221 22.58 -17.60 -15.62
C CYS A 221 22.97 -16.14 -15.50
N GLY A 222 22.34 -15.35 -14.63
CA GLY A 222 22.64 -13.93 -14.45
C GLY A 222 22.09 -13.02 -15.56
N TYR A 223 21.25 -13.56 -16.44
CA TYR A 223 20.47 -12.74 -17.38
C TYR A 223 19.63 -11.71 -16.60
N PHE A 224 19.63 -10.46 -17.05
CA PHE A 224 18.89 -9.36 -16.45
C PHE A 224 18.23 -8.53 -17.56
N ASP A 225 16.94 -8.26 -17.39
CA ASP A 225 16.11 -7.48 -18.31
C ASP A 225 15.48 -6.32 -17.54
N GLU A 226 16.09 -5.15 -17.62
CA GLU A 226 15.59 -3.93 -16.96
C GLU A 226 14.48 -3.23 -17.75
N GLU A 227 14.31 -3.58 -19.03
CA GLU A 227 13.42 -2.91 -19.96
C GLU A 227 12.07 -3.64 -20.10
N MET A 228 11.84 -4.76 -19.39
CA MET A 228 10.60 -5.52 -19.57
C MET A 228 9.37 -4.73 -19.09
N GLU A 229 8.47 -4.44 -20.03
CA GLU A 229 7.26 -3.63 -19.84
C GLU A 229 6.01 -4.51 -19.80
N ALA A 230 5.01 -4.11 -19.00
CA ALA A 230 3.75 -4.81 -18.91
C ALA A 230 2.88 -4.57 -20.16
N GLU A 231 2.81 -3.34 -20.65
CA GLU A 231 1.94 -2.95 -21.78
C GLU A 231 2.70 -2.58 -23.06
N GLY A 232 3.99 -2.27 -22.97
CA GLY A 232 4.71 -1.60 -24.05
C GLY A 232 4.33 -0.11 -24.12
N PHE A 233 5.25 0.80 -24.42
CA PHE A 233 4.96 2.25 -24.52
C PHE A 233 3.95 2.67 -25.61
N TYR A 234 3.39 1.74 -26.38
CA TYR A 234 2.42 2.05 -27.43
C TYR A 234 1.37 0.94 -27.51
N GLU A 235 0.15 1.22 -27.07
CA GLU A 235 -1.02 0.56 -27.65
C GLU A 235 -0.88 0.67 -29.17
N GLU A 236 -1.00 -0.48 -29.83
CA GLU A 236 -1.15 -0.69 -31.27
C GLU A 236 -1.38 0.64 -32.01
N MET A 237 -0.38 1.11 -32.77
CA MET A 237 -0.66 2.11 -33.79
C MET A 237 -1.82 1.57 -34.62
N GLU A 238 -3.01 2.16 -34.44
CA GLU A 238 -4.31 1.71 -34.99
C GLU A 238 -4.35 1.63 -36.53
N ASP A 239 -3.23 1.83 -37.23
CA ASP A 239 -3.15 1.88 -38.68
C ASP A 239 -1.89 1.18 -39.26
N GLY A 240 -1.38 0.13 -38.60
CA GLY A 240 -0.38 -0.77 -39.21
C GLY A 240 0.95 -0.10 -39.60
N GLY A 241 1.35 0.93 -38.85
CA GLY A 241 2.65 1.59 -39.03
C GLY A 241 3.79 0.72 -38.52
N GLU A 242 4.86 0.60 -39.31
CA GLU A 242 6.11 -0.03 -38.87
C GLU A 242 6.67 0.68 -37.63
N GLU A 243 7.20 -0.09 -36.67
CA GLU A 243 7.93 0.44 -35.52
C GLU A 243 9.04 1.39 -36.00
N PRO A 244 9.17 2.59 -35.40
CA PRO A 244 10.27 3.49 -35.75
C PRO A 244 11.61 2.80 -35.48
N GLU A 245 12.49 2.71 -36.48
CA GLU A 245 13.89 2.29 -36.27
C GLU A 245 14.52 3.16 -35.17
N GLY A 246 14.89 2.54 -34.05
CA GLY A 246 15.42 3.22 -32.86
C GLY A 246 14.43 3.39 -31.70
N SER A 247 13.25 2.78 -31.77
CA SER A 247 12.34 2.65 -30.62
C SER A 247 12.98 1.79 -29.52
N CYS A 248 13.20 2.38 -28.34
CA CYS A 248 13.71 1.71 -27.15
C CYS A 248 12.60 1.01 -26.34
N CYS A 249 11.57 0.47 -27.01
CA CYS A 249 10.51 -0.26 -26.31
C CYS A 249 11.07 -1.62 -25.91
N GLY A 250 11.15 -1.87 -24.60
CA GLY A 250 11.58 -3.17 -24.10
C GLY A 250 10.53 -4.25 -24.39
N PRO A 251 10.89 -5.52 -24.16
CA PRO A 251 10.00 -6.63 -24.45
C PRO A 251 8.75 -6.61 -23.59
N VAL A 252 7.59 -6.88 -24.19
CA VAL A 252 6.31 -6.86 -23.48
C VAL A 252 6.06 -8.21 -22.78
N VAL A 253 5.56 -8.17 -21.55
CA VAL A 253 5.24 -9.35 -20.73
C VAL A 253 4.42 -10.40 -21.50
N LYS A 254 3.46 -9.98 -22.34
CA LYS A 254 2.61 -10.87 -23.17
C LYS A 254 3.40 -11.76 -24.11
N GLU A 255 4.58 -11.33 -24.56
CA GLU A 255 5.40 -12.07 -25.52
C GLU A 255 6.33 -13.08 -24.85
N ARG A 256 6.72 -12.81 -23.59
CA ARG A 256 7.73 -13.59 -22.86
C ARG A 256 7.18 -14.47 -21.76
N VAL A 257 5.92 -14.26 -21.37
CA VAL A 257 5.28 -14.98 -20.27
C VAL A 257 4.07 -15.76 -20.76
N THR A 258 4.04 -17.04 -20.43
CA THR A 258 2.81 -17.83 -20.56
C THR A 258 1.92 -17.49 -19.36
N PRO A 259 0.72 -16.91 -19.56
CA PRO A 259 -0.14 -16.52 -18.44
C PRO A 259 -0.59 -17.75 -17.66
N ALA A 260 -0.81 -17.56 -16.36
CA ALA A 260 -1.47 -18.55 -15.52
C ALA A 260 -2.88 -18.86 -16.04
N ALA A 261 -3.36 -20.07 -15.75
CA ALA A 261 -4.72 -20.46 -16.12
C ALA A 261 -5.74 -19.53 -15.45
N SER A 262 -6.82 -19.19 -16.16
CA SER A 262 -7.87 -18.34 -15.62
C SER A 262 -8.56 -19.00 -14.42
N VAL A 263 -8.73 -18.22 -13.37
CA VAL A 263 -9.42 -18.58 -12.11
C VAL A 263 -10.69 -17.76 -11.89
N LEU A 264 -11.11 -16.98 -12.88
CA LEU A 264 -12.28 -16.10 -12.78
C LEU A 264 -13.58 -16.90 -12.57
N GLY A 265 -14.43 -16.40 -11.69
CA GLY A 265 -15.68 -17.05 -11.25
C GLY A 265 -15.49 -18.23 -10.28
N GLN A 266 -14.28 -18.44 -9.76
CA GLN A 266 -13.97 -19.58 -8.87
C GLN A 266 -13.80 -19.18 -7.40
N TRP A 267 -13.65 -17.88 -7.11
CA TRP A 267 -13.55 -17.38 -5.73
C TRP A 267 -14.95 -17.31 -5.09
N ASP A 268 -15.03 -17.62 -3.80
CA ASP A 268 -16.28 -17.68 -3.04
C ASP A 268 -16.65 -16.36 -2.34
N GLY A 269 -15.77 -15.36 -2.42
CA GLY A 269 -15.93 -14.06 -1.76
C GLY A 269 -15.45 -14.01 -0.30
N GLU A 270 -14.93 -15.12 0.24
CA GLU A 270 -14.63 -15.25 1.67
C GLU A 270 -13.25 -15.84 1.96
N ASP A 271 -12.76 -16.77 1.15
CA ASP A 271 -11.46 -17.42 1.32
C ASP A 271 -10.34 -16.59 0.67
N PHE A 272 -9.41 -16.09 1.48
CA PHE A 272 -8.27 -15.27 1.05
C PHE A 272 -6.93 -16.03 1.07
N GLU A 273 -6.92 -17.36 1.29
CA GLU A 273 -5.68 -18.14 1.42
C GLU A 273 -4.94 -18.30 0.07
N ASN A 274 -5.66 -18.42 -1.03
CA ASN A 274 -5.05 -18.50 -2.37
C ASN A 274 -5.01 -17.13 -3.04
N THR A 275 -3.88 -16.44 -2.92
CA THR A 275 -3.67 -15.07 -3.46
C THR A 275 -4.08 -14.93 -4.92
N TYR A 276 -3.58 -15.79 -5.82
CA TYR A 276 -3.90 -15.68 -7.24
C TYR A 276 -5.40 -15.86 -7.51
N LEU A 277 -6.07 -16.74 -6.75
CA LEU A 277 -7.52 -16.96 -6.88
C LEU A 277 -8.32 -15.73 -6.47
N TRP A 278 -8.21 -15.28 -5.22
CA TRP A 278 -9.06 -14.18 -4.73
C TRP A 278 -8.72 -12.85 -5.41
N PHE A 279 -7.44 -12.57 -5.63
CA PHE A 279 -7.00 -11.28 -6.16
C PHE A 279 -7.42 -11.11 -7.63
N SER A 280 -7.29 -12.16 -8.45
CA SER A 280 -7.74 -12.12 -9.84
C SER A 280 -9.25 -11.92 -9.94
N ASN A 281 -10.03 -12.56 -9.06
CA ASN A 281 -11.49 -12.41 -9.04
C ASN A 281 -11.89 -11.01 -8.55
N LEU A 282 -11.32 -10.54 -7.44
CA LEU A 282 -11.61 -9.22 -6.89
C LEU A 282 -11.30 -8.10 -7.90
N ALA A 283 -10.10 -8.10 -8.48
CA ALA A 283 -9.71 -7.10 -9.47
C ALA A 283 -10.63 -7.11 -10.70
N HIS A 284 -11.03 -8.30 -11.16
CA HIS A 284 -11.96 -8.44 -12.28
C HIS A 284 -13.37 -7.94 -11.92
N GLU A 285 -13.90 -8.32 -10.76
CA GLU A 285 -15.24 -7.95 -10.31
C GLU A 285 -15.40 -6.45 -10.04
N LEU A 286 -14.33 -5.80 -9.57
CA LEU A 286 -14.28 -4.37 -9.34
C LEU A 286 -14.01 -3.56 -10.61
N GLY A 287 -13.61 -4.20 -11.71
CA GLY A 287 -13.22 -3.50 -12.94
C GLY A 287 -11.95 -2.66 -12.76
N MET A 288 -11.02 -3.16 -11.95
CA MET A 288 -9.71 -2.53 -11.69
C MET A 288 -8.94 -2.32 -12.98
N GLU A 289 -8.34 -1.14 -13.17
CA GLU A 289 -7.46 -0.88 -14.32
C GLU A 289 -6.29 -1.89 -14.32
N GLY A 290 -5.85 -2.35 -15.49
CA GLY A 290 -4.74 -3.31 -15.57
C GLY A 290 -5.00 -4.71 -14.98
N ALA A 291 -6.23 -5.08 -14.56
CA ALA A 291 -6.54 -6.40 -14.00
C ALA A 291 -6.13 -7.58 -14.92
N TRP A 292 -6.10 -7.34 -16.23
CA TRP A 292 -5.65 -8.32 -17.22
C TRP A 292 -4.17 -8.73 -17.07
N LYS A 293 -3.35 -7.92 -16.38
CA LYS A 293 -1.92 -8.18 -16.14
C LYS A 293 -1.69 -9.27 -15.08
N ILE A 294 -2.64 -9.48 -14.17
CA ILE A 294 -2.48 -10.39 -13.01
C ILE A 294 -2.09 -11.82 -13.44
N PRO A 295 -2.75 -12.47 -14.41
CA PRO A 295 -2.34 -13.81 -14.87
C PRO A 295 -0.91 -13.89 -15.38
N TYR A 296 -0.32 -12.78 -15.84
CA TYR A 296 1.08 -12.77 -16.29
C TYR A 296 2.05 -12.65 -15.12
N TYR A 297 1.76 -11.82 -14.10
CA TYR A 297 2.57 -11.78 -12.88
C TYR A 297 2.66 -13.16 -12.19
N TYR A 298 1.55 -13.92 -12.21
CA TYR A 298 1.50 -15.31 -11.73
C TYR A 298 1.79 -16.35 -12.82
N GLY A 299 2.20 -15.91 -14.01
CA GLY A 299 2.48 -16.75 -15.17
C GLY A 299 3.91 -17.30 -15.18
N THR A 300 4.20 -18.15 -16.17
CA THR A 300 5.52 -18.76 -16.33
C THR A 300 6.39 -17.96 -17.31
N TYR A 301 7.48 -17.40 -16.81
CA TYR A 301 8.54 -16.80 -17.61
C TYR A 301 9.58 -17.86 -18.02
N THR A 302 10.14 -17.74 -19.22
CA THR A 302 11.25 -18.59 -19.70
C THR A 302 12.46 -17.72 -20.03
N CYS A 303 13.60 -17.95 -19.37
CA CYS A 303 14.84 -17.22 -19.65
C CYS A 303 15.26 -17.38 -21.11
N PRO A 304 15.48 -16.28 -21.85
CA PRO A 304 15.91 -16.34 -23.25
C PRO A 304 17.33 -16.91 -23.41
N GLU A 305 18.20 -16.79 -22.39
CA GLU A 305 19.58 -17.27 -22.49
C GLU A 305 19.73 -18.75 -22.13
N CYS A 306 19.18 -19.18 -20.99
CA CYS A 306 19.40 -20.53 -20.48
C CYS A 306 18.17 -21.44 -20.54
N GLY A 307 17.01 -20.93 -20.97
CA GLY A 307 15.76 -21.70 -21.08
C GLY A 307 15.12 -22.11 -19.75
N SER A 308 15.66 -21.64 -18.62
CA SER A 308 15.09 -21.89 -17.29
C SER A 308 13.70 -21.29 -17.17
N LYS A 309 12.82 -21.96 -16.42
CA LYS A 309 11.42 -21.54 -16.26
C LYS A 309 11.07 -21.32 -14.80
N GLY A 310 10.21 -20.36 -14.52
CA GLY A 310 9.67 -20.10 -13.18
C GLY A 310 8.54 -19.08 -13.23
N LEU A 311 7.94 -18.79 -12.07
CA LEU A 311 6.93 -17.75 -11.95
C LEU A 311 7.57 -16.39 -12.23
N LEU A 312 6.91 -15.53 -13.02
CA LEU A 312 7.44 -14.20 -13.31
C LEU A 312 7.74 -13.44 -12.01
N MET A 313 6.79 -13.41 -11.08
CA MET A 313 6.92 -12.67 -9.82
C MET A 313 8.17 -13.07 -9.01
N ASP A 314 8.53 -14.36 -8.99
CA ASP A 314 9.74 -14.82 -8.28
C ASP A 314 11.03 -14.25 -8.88
N TRP A 315 11.02 -13.92 -10.18
CA TRP A 315 12.18 -13.38 -10.89
C TRP A 315 12.23 -11.85 -10.77
N VAL A 316 11.07 -11.19 -10.74
CA VAL A 316 10.96 -9.74 -10.50
C VAL A 316 11.48 -9.37 -9.12
N LYS A 317 11.09 -10.15 -8.10
CA LYS A 317 11.56 -9.98 -6.71
C LYS A 317 13.08 -10.04 -6.55
N LYS A 318 13.79 -10.66 -7.50
CA LYS A 318 15.25 -10.79 -7.48
C LYS A 318 15.98 -9.58 -8.04
N CYS A 319 15.29 -8.68 -8.74
CA CYS A 319 15.89 -7.45 -9.26
C CYS A 319 16.26 -6.43 -8.16
N GLN A 320 15.85 -6.68 -6.92
CA GLN A 320 16.05 -5.77 -5.80
C GLN A 320 17.37 -6.01 -5.04
N PHE A 321 18.17 -7.02 -5.43
CA PHE A 321 19.42 -7.42 -4.74
C PHE A 321 20.57 -7.79 -5.67
#